data_AF-A0A2V7W621-F1
#
_entry.id   AF-A0A2V7W621-F1
#
_cell.length_a   1.000
_cell.length_b   1.000
_cell.length_c   1.000
_cell.angle_alpha   90.00
_cell.angle_beta   90.00
_cell.angle_gamma   90.00
#
_symmetry.space_group_name_H-M   'P 1'
#
loop_
_entity.id
_entity.type
_entity.pdbx_description
1 polymer ?
#
loop_
_entity_poly.entity_id
_entity_poly.type
_entity_poly.pdbx_seq_one_letter_code
_entity_poly.pdbx_strand_id
1 'polypeptide(L)'
;MAWFAVKTFYRSKPVGRPRNPDRHHRPGVAAIEERVVLFRAKDSRSAIRKARRDGAKYAKATATVNLYYQKVVVKLLKHAEAYKMFDVPAEGAEVFSSIEIVSVKESPTSILRRKVGHTTDLVSAPMFIAGRQ
;
A
#
# COMPACT_ATOMS: atom_id res chain seq x y z
N MET A 1 -16.56 8.02 -22.47
CA MET A 1 -15.87 7.84 -21.17
C MET A 1 -15.21 6.46 -21.18
N ALA A 2 -14.03 6.33 -20.59
CA ALA A 2 -13.29 5.06 -20.49
C ALA A 2 -12.90 4.77 -19.03
N TRP A 3 -12.51 3.53 -18.76
CA TRP A 3 -11.92 3.13 -17.49
C TRP A 3 -10.42 3.42 -17.48
N PHE A 4 -9.93 3.87 -16.33
CA PHE A 4 -8.51 4.12 -16.10
C PHE A 4 -8.10 3.49 -14.78
N ALA A 5 -7.03 2.70 -14.78
CA ALA A 5 -6.33 2.31 -13.57
C ALA A 5 -5.35 3.42 -13.20
N VAL A 6 -5.48 3.99 -12.00
CA VAL A 6 -4.63 5.09 -11.56
C VAL A 6 -3.80 4.67 -10.35
N LYS A 7 -2.49 4.63 -10.55
CA LYS A 7 -1.49 4.37 -9.51
C LYS A 7 -1.25 5.64 -8.71
N THR A 8 -1.27 5.53 -7.38
CA THR A 8 -1.00 6.62 -6.43
C THR A 8 -0.17 6.09 -5.26
N PHE A 9 0.58 6.97 -4.62
CA PHE A 9 1.44 6.62 -3.49
C PHE A 9 1.09 7.41 -2.24
N TYR A 10 1.14 6.78 -1.08
CA TYR A 10 0.85 7.40 0.21
C TYR A 10 2.01 7.19 1.16
N ARG A 11 2.29 8.19 2.00
CA ARG A 11 3.23 8.06 3.10
C ARG A 11 2.48 8.17 4.41
N SER A 12 2.53 7.12 5.23
CA SER A 12 2.02 7.15 6.60
C SER A 12 3.18 7.27 7.59
N LYS A 13 3.00 8.04 8.66
CA LYS A 13 4.00 8.14 9.74
C LYS A 13 3.35 8.48 11.09
N PRO A 14 3.88 7.96 12.22
CA PRO A 14 3.47 8.39 13.54
C PRO A 14 3.97 9.82 13.85
N VAL A 15 3.19 10.58 14.61
CA VAL A 15 3.48 11.94 15.06
C VAL A 15 3.21 12.04 16.56
N GLY A 16 4.12 12.69 17.27
CA GLY A 16 4.07 12.84 18.73
C GLY A 16 5.05 11.94 19.47
N ARG A 17 5.12 12.09 20.80
CA ARG A 17 5.95 11.23 21.66
C ARG A 17 5.20 9.91 21.94
N PRO A 18 5.87 8.76 21.86
CA PRO A 18 5.27 7.47 22.23
C PRO A 18 5.02 7.39 23.74
N ARG A 19 3.95 6.72 24.15
CA ARG A 19 3.68 6.38 25.55
C ARG A 19 4.09 4.93 25.82
N ASN A 20 4.82 4.70 26.91
CA ASN A 20 5.32 3.39 27.35
C ASN A 20 5.94 2.56 26.21
N PRO A 21 6.95 3.09 25.50
CA PRO A 21 7.60 2.34 24.44
C PRO A 21 8.24 1.08 25.02
N ASP A 22 8.04 -0.06 24.35
CA ASP A 22 8.69 -1.32 24.68
C ASP A 22 9.87 -1.58 23.71
N ARG A 23 10.44 -2.79 23.77
CA ARG A 23 11.52 -3.23 22.88
C ARG A 23 11.14 -3.28 21.40
N HIS A 24 9.85 -3.26 21.07
CA HIS A 24 9.32 -3.31 19.71
C HIS A 24 9.03 -1.91 19.15
N HIS A 25 9.00 -0.88 19.99
CA HIS A 25 8.83 0.49 19.55
C HIS A 25 10.06 0.95 18.74
N ARG A 26 9.79 1.29 17.48
CA ARG A 26 10.77 1.88 16.58
C ARG A 26 10.34 3.33 16.27
N PRO A 27 11.08 4.36 16.74
CA PRO A 27 10.88 5.77 16.34
C PRO A 27 11.45 6.24 14.98
N GLY A 28 10.70 7.01 14.19
CA GLY A 28 11.20 7.59 12.91
C GLY A 28 10.78 6.84 11.65
N VAL A 29 10.00 5.77 11.83
CA VAL A 29 9.34 4.95 10.81
C VAL A 29 8.45 5.77 9.89
N ALA A 30 8.32 5.33 8.64
CA ALA A 30 7.20 5.65 7.78
C ALA A 30 6.90 4.44 6.89
N ALA A 31 5.65 4.27 6.47
CA ALA A 31 5.31 3.30 5.43
C ALA A 31 4.96 4.03 4.13
N ILE A 32 5.29 3.40 3.00
CA ILE A 32 4.85 3.81 1.68
C ILE A 32 3.82 2.79 1.19
N GLU A 33 2.65 3.26 0.81
CA GLU A 33 1.60 2.44 0.24
C GLU A 33 1.43 2.79 -1.24
N GLU A 34 1.48 1.79 -2.12
CA GLU A 34 1.09 1.92 -3.52
C GLU A 34 -0.35 1.45 -3.68
N ARG A 35 -1.19 2.27 -4.31
CA ARG A 35 -2.58 1.89 -4.64
C ARG A 35 -2.85 2.12 -6.12
N VAL A 36 -3.42 1.11 -6.77
CA VAL A 36 -4.00 1.22 -8.11
C VAL A 36 -5.52 1.15 -7.97
N VAL A 37 -6.20 2.23 -8.36
CA VAL A 37 -7.67 2.34 -8.22
C VAL A 37 -8.28 2.70 -9.57
N LEU A 38 -9.47 2.14 -9.85
CA LEU A 38 -10.15 2.31 -11.13
C LEU A 38 -11.08 3.53 -11.12
N PHE A 39 -11.01 4.35 -12.16
CA PHE A 39 -11.86 5.52 -12.33
C PHE A 39 -12.43 5.59 -13.74
N ARG A 40 -13.74 5.85 -13.87
CA ARG A 40 -14.32 6.31 -15.14
C ARG A 40 -13.97 7.77 -15.39
N ALA A 41 -13.38 8.08 -16.54
CA ALA A 41 -13.03 9.45 -16.94
C ALA A 41 -13.11 9.66 -18.45
N LYS A 42 -13.02 10.93 -18.90
CA LYS A 42 -12.94 11.26 -20.33
C LYS A 42 -11.52 11.08 -20.89
N ASP A 43 -10.51 11.31 -20.07
CA ASP A 43 -9.08 11.26 -20.40
C ASP A 43 -8.25 10.96 -19.15
N SER A 44 -6.95 10.67 -19.33
CA SER A 44 -6.01 10.33 -18.25
C SER A 44 -5.83 11.47 -17.23
N ARG A 45 -5.80 12.72 -17.69
CA ARG A 45 -5.70 13.90 -16.80
C ARG A 45 -6.90 13.97 -15.86
N SER A 46 -8.09 13.68 -16.37
CA SER A 46 -9.34 13.68 -15.60
C SER A 46 -9.40 12.51 -14.63
N ALA A 47 -8.86 11.35 -15.00
CA ALA A 47 -8.70 10.21 -14.09
C ALA A 47 -7.74 10.55 -12.93
N ILE A 48 -6.59 11.16 -13.21
CA ILE A 48 -5.63 11.61 -12.17
C ILE A 48 -6.27 12.62 -11.22
N ARG A 49 -7.06 13.59 -11.73
CA ARG A 49 -7.78 14.54 -10.86
C ARG A 49 -8.81 13.85 -9.96
N LYS A 50 -9.49 12.81 -10.45
CA LYS A 50 -10.38 11.99 -9.62
C LYS A 50 -9.60 11.22 -8.56
N ALA A 51 -8.53 10.53 -8.96
CA ALA A 51 -7.66 9.77 -8.08
C ALA A 51 -7.03 10.63 -6.98
N ARG A 52 -6.59 11.85 -7.27
CA ARG A 52 -6.05 12.77 -6.24
C ARG A 52 -7.11 13.21 -5.22
N ARG A 53 -8.34 13.47 -5.66
CA ARG A 53 -9.45 13.82 -4.75
C ARG A 53 -9.84 12.63 -3.89
N ASP A 54 -9.96 11.45 -4.49
CA ASP A 54 -10.23 10.20 -3.78
C ASP A 54 -9.11 9.86 -2.79
N GLY A 55 -7.85 9.89 -3.24
CA GLY A 55 -6.67 9.65 -2.43
C GLY A 55 -6.53 10.63 -1.26
N ALA A 56 -6.89 11.90 -1.43
CA ALA A 56 -6.92 12.86 -0.32
C ALA A 56 -7.97 12.49 0.74
N LYS A 57 -9.15 12.00 0.32
CA LYS A 57 -10.18 11.49 1.25
C LYS A 57 -9.69 10.24 1.97
N TYR A 58 -9.11 9.29 1.22
CA TYR A 58 -8.51 8.09 1.78
C TYR A 58 -7.45 8.43 2.84
N ALA A 59 -6.48 9.29 2.51
CA ALA A 59 -5.43 9.70 3.45
C ALA A 59 -5.99 10.32 4.75
N LYS A 60 -7.11 11.04 4.67
CA LYS A 60 -7.79 11.57 5.86
C LYS A 60 -8.50 10.47 6.66
N ALA A 61 -9.19 9.56 5.98
CA ALA A 61 -9.95 8.48 6.61
C ALA A 61 -9.06 7.40 7.26
N THR A 62 -7.88 7.14 6.69
CA THR A 62 -6.92 6.14 7.19
C THR A 62 -6.09 6.67 8.37
N ALA A 63 -6.18 7.96 8.71
CA ALA A 63 -5.50 8.49 9.88
C ALA A 63 -6.04 7.84 11.16
N THR A 64 -5.14 7.33 12.00
CA THR A 64 -5.50 6.55 13.20
C THR A 64 -4.58 6.86 14.37
N VAL A 65 -4.76 6.19 15.50
CA VAL A 65 -3.85 6.20 16.65
C VAL A 65 -3.22 4.82 16.78
N ASN A 66 -1.90 4.75 16.92
CA ASN A 66 -1.19 3.48 17.10
C ASN A 66 -1.20 3.00 18.56
N LEU A 67 -0.66 1.81 18.80
CA LEU A 67 -0.55 1.19 20.13
C LEU A 67 0.29 2.00 21.13
N TYR A 68 1.16 2.89 20.65
CA TYR A 68 1.97 3.80 21.47
C TYR A 68 1.30 5.16 21.68
N TYR A 69 0.00 5.26 21.41
CA TYR A 69 -0.83 6.47 21.55
C TYR A 69 -0.37 7.65 20.68
N GLN A 70 0.33 7.38 19.57
CA GLN A 70 0.72 8.40 18.60
C GLN A 70 -0.29 8.47 17.47
N LYS A 71 -0.54 9.68 16.97
CA LYS A 71 -1.35 9.88 15.77
C LYS A 71 -0.55 9.43 14.55
N VAL A 72 -1.09 8.50 13.78
CA VAL A 72 -0.56 8.11 12.47
C VAL A 72 -1.22 8.99 11.42
N VAL A 73 -0.42 9.84 10.79
CA VAL A 73 -0.88 10.70 9.70
C VAL A 73 -0.55 10.07 8.37
N VAL A 74 -1.49 10.10 7.42
CA VAL A 74 -1.27 9.63 6.05
C VAL A 74 -1.29 10.84 5.11
N LYS A 75 -0.36 10.87 4.16
CA LYS A 75 -0.28 11.90 3.13
C LYS A 75 -0.22 11.26 1.75
N LEU A 76 -1.10 11.68 0.86
CA LEU A 76 -0.97 11.40 -0.58
C LEU A 76 0.29 12.10 -1.12
N LEU A 77 1.13 11.37 -1.84
CA LEU A 77 2.31 11.90 -2.52
C LEU A 77 1.93 12.51 -3.86
N LYS A 78 2.77 13.42 -4.37
CA LYS A 78 2.50 14.19 -5.60
C LYS A 78 2.68 13.38 -6.90
N HIS A 79 2.72 12.05 -6.83
CA HIS A 79 2.88 11.18 -7.98
C HIS A 79 1.60 10.42 -8.28
N ALA A 80 1.21 10.39 -9.56
CA ALA A 80 0.09 9.60 -10.04
C ALA A 80 0.26 9.26 -11.51
N GLU A 81 -0.03 8.02 -11.87
CA GLU A 81 0.03 7.52 -13.25
C GLU A 81 -1.31 6.91 -13.62
N ALA A 82 -1.82 7.24 -14.80
CA ALA A 82 -3.10 6.71 -15.27
C ALA A 82 -2.90 5.87 -16.53
N TYR A 83 -3.37 4.63 -16.45
CA TYR A 83 -3.35 3.63 -17.50
C TYR A 83 -4.78 3.49 -18.03
N LYS A 84 -5.01 3.80 -19.31
CA LYS A 84 -6.32 3.59 -19.93
C LYS A 84 -6.52 2.08 -20.06
N MET A 85 -7.64 1.58 -19.55
CA MET A 85 -8.00 0.18 -19.76
C MET A 85 -8.56 0.00 -21.17
N PHE A 86 -8.18 -1.09 -21.82
CA PHE A 86 -8.72 -1.48 -23.12
C PHE A 86 -10.14 -2.04 -22.98
N ASP A 87 -10.41 -2.75 -21.88
CA ASP A 87 -11.71 -3.33 -21.55
C ASP A 87 -12.33 -2.79 -20.26
N VAL A 88 -13.61 -3.07 -20.06
CA VAL A 88 -14.33 -2.77 -18.81
C VAL A 88 -13.81 -3.73 -17.71
N PRO A 89 -13.43 -3.23 -16.51
CA PRO A 89 -13.09 -4.11 -15.40
C PRO A 89 -14.31 -4.97 -15.03
N ALA A 90 -14.20 -6.27 -15.26
CA ALA A 90 -15.21 -7.26 -14.89
C ALA A 90 -15.12 -7.59 -13.39
N GLU A 91 -16.20 -8.14 -12.84
CA GLU A 91 -16.18 -8.79 -11.53
C GLU A 91 -15.13 -9.93 -11.54
N GLY A 92 -14.20 -9.93 -10.58
CA GLY A 92 -13.07 -10.87 -10.57
C GLY A 92 -11.89 -10.51 -11.49
N ALA A 93 -11.85 -9.30 -12.08
CA ALA A 93 -10.75 -8.90 -12.96
C ALA A 93 -9.39 -8.85 -12.24
N GLU A 94 -8.53 -9.81 -12.55
CA GLU A 94 -7.17 -9.91 -12.09
C GLU A 94 -6.30 -8.86 -12.79
N VAL A 95 -5.81 -7.87 -12.03
CA VAL A 95 -4.98 -6.76 -12.56
C VAL A 95 -3.48 -7.10 -12.60
N PHE A 96 -3.07 -8.22 -12.00
CA PHE A 96 -1.71 -8.77 -12.04
C PHE A 96 -1.72 -10.22 -11.51
N SER A 97 -1.03 -11.14 -12.20
CA SER A 97 -0.82 -12.54 -11.80
C SER A 97 0.59 -13.01 -12.11
N SER A 98 1.13 -13.96 -11.35
CA SER A 98 2.34 -14.69 -11.73
C SER A 98 2.28 -16.14 -11.25
N ILE A 99 2.59 -17.10 -12.13
CA ILE A 99 2.57 -18.54 -11.84
C ILE A 99 4.00 -19.10 -11.93
N GLU A 100 4.37 -20.00 -11.02
CA GLU A 100 5.65 -20.73 -11.04
C GLU A 100 5.41 -22.23 -10.80
N ILE A 101 6.14 -23.09 -11.52
CA ILE A 101 6.10 -24.56 -11.36
C ILE A 101 7.13 -24.99 -10.31
N VAL A 102 6.71 -25.83 -9.36
CA VAL A 102 7.50 -26.28 -8.21
C VAL A 102 7.43 -27.80 -8.03
N SER A 103 8.42 -28.40 -7.36
CA SER A 103 8.47 -29.85 -7.15
C SER A 103 7.42 -30.32 -6.14
N VAL A 104 6.84 -31.51 -6.35
CA VAL A 104 5.81 -32.08 -5.44
C VAL A 104 6.34 -32.41 -4.04
N LYS A 105 7.65 -32.59 -3.92
CA LYS A 105 8.32 -32.82 -2.62
C LYS A 105 8.69 -31.51 -1.93
N GLU A 106 8.60 -30.39 -2.64
CA GLU A 106 8.91 -29.09 -2.08
C GLU A 106 7.74 -28.66 -1.19
N SER A 107 8.05 -28.34 0.07
CA SER A 107 7.01 -27.98 1.03
C SER A 107 6.45 -26.59 0.74
N PRO A 108 5.16 -26.35 1.02
CA PRO A 108 4.54 -25.03 0.88
C PRO A 108 5.35 -23.91 1.56
N THR A 109 5.93 -24.19 2.73
CA THR A 109 6.75 -23.24 3.49
C THR A 109 8.05 -22.85 2.76
N SER A 110 8.68 -23.79 2.03
CA SER A 110 9.89 -23.51 1.24
C SER A 110 9.59 -22.57 0.07
N ILE A 111 8.52 -22.86 -0.67
CA ILE A 111 8.05 -22.06 -1.82
C ILE A 111 7.74 -20.62 -1.38
N LEU A 112 7.00 -20.46 -0.28
CA LEU A 112 6.66 -19.15 0.27
C LEU A 112 7.91 -18.39 0.74
N ARG A 113 8.85 -19.05 1.44
CA ARG A 113 10.06 -18.40 1.95
C ARG A 113 10.93 -17.82 0.83
N ARG A 114 11.03 -18.47 -0.34
CA ARG A 114 11.81 -17.91 -1.46
C ARG A 114 11.06 -16.86 -2.29
N LYS A 115 9.73 -16.96 -2.40
CA LYS A 115 8.90 -15.97 -3.10
C LYS A 115 8.78 -14.64 -2.37
N VAL A 116 8.66 -14.67 -1.04
CA VAL A 116 8.37 -13.48 -0.22
C VAL A 116 9.35 -13.27 0.95
N GLY A 117 10.40 -14.09 1.06
CA GLY A 117 11.45 -13.98 2.08
C GLY A 117 11.06 -14.54 3.46
N HIS A 118 9.84 -14.29 3.93
CA HIS A 118 9.29 -14.77 5.20
C HIS A 118 7.86 -15.28 5.04
N THR A 119 7.50 -16.34 5.77
CA THR A 119 6.22 -17.08 5.61
C THR A 119 5.13 -16.71 6.62
N THR A 120 5.45 -15.86 7.59
CA THR A 120 4.45 -15.20 8.44
C THR A 120 3.94 -13.97 7.71
N ASP A 121 2.63 -13.69 7.79
CA ASP A 121 2.10 -12.40 7.36
C ASP A 121 2.96 -11.29 7.95
N LEU A 122 3.63 -10.52 7.08
CA LEU A 122 4.39 -9.35 7.50
C LEU A 122 3.38 -8.25 7.83
N VAL A 123 2.73 -8.37 8.99
CA VAL A 123 1.86 -7.32 9.53
C VAL A 123 2.70 -6.07 9.87
N SER A 124 4.02 -6.22 10.04
CA SER A 124 5.00 -5.12 10.04
C SER A 124 6.41 -5.60 9.68
N ALA A 125 7.18 -4.78 8.97
CA ALA A 125 8.59 -5.01 8.63
C ALA A 125 9.51 -4.10 9.48
N PRO A 126 9.82 -4.49 10.74
CA PRO A 126 10.48 -3.62 11.70
C PRO A 126 11.83 -3.06 11.23
N MET A 127 12.60 -3.73 10.37
CA MET A 127 13.87 -3.19 9.81
C MET A 127 13.71 -1.92 8.97
N PHE A 128 12.54 -1.72 8.34
CA PHE A 128 12.22 -0.55 7.51
C PHE A 128 11.28 0.44 8.22
N ILE A 129 10.91 0.08 9.43
CA ILE A 129 10.16 0.90 10.36
C ILE A 129 11.24 1.47 11.30
N ALA A 130 11.71 2.70 11.05
CA ALA A 130 12.79 3.33 11.80
C ALA A 130 12.60 3.35 13.32
N GLY A 131 13.62 2.89 14.05
CA GLY A 131 13.84 3.14 15.47
C GLY A 131 14.62 4.45 15.67
N ARG A 132 14.45 5.25 16.75
CA ARG A 132 15.33 6.44 17.04
C ARG A 132 16.74 5.85 16.93
N GLN A 133 17.60 6.33 16.04
CA GLN A 133 17.94 7.73 15.80
C GLN A 133 18.00 8.08 14.31
#